data_AF-A0A067PX84-F1
#
_entry.id   AF-A0A067PX84-F1
#
_cell.length_a   1.000
_cell.length_b   1.000
_cell.length_c   1.000
_cell.angle_alpha   90.00
_cell.angle_beta   90.00
_cell.angle_gamma   90.00
#
_symmetry.space_group_name_H-M   'P 1'
#
loop_
_entity.id
_entity.type
_entity.pdbx_description
1 polymer ?
#
loop_
_entity_poly.entity_id
_entity_poly.type
_entity_poly.pdbx_seq_one_letter_code
_entity_poly.pdbx_strand_id
1 'polypeptide(L)'
;MSVGTLTIKSDGHKDYSPTFLWTTVGQNLAVEARFNPVLKAYVNLGYQKGDFITADISADCLWKKDLSSLPDQSSFDFMETSAHGYTIQASVSK
;
A
#
# COMPACT_ATOMS: atom_id res chain seq x y z
N MET A 1 -1.92 -12.28 33.09
CA MET A 1 -2.09 -11.51 31.83
C MET A 1 -1.33 -12.26 30.75
N SER A 2 -2.01 -12.66 29.68
CA SER A 2 -1.43 -13.41 28.55
C SER A 2 -1.28 -12.47 27.36
N VAL A 3 -0.08 -12.47 26.78
CA VAL A 3 0.25 -11.72 25.57
C VAL A 3 0.28 -12.69 24.41
N GLY A 4 -0.31 -12.28 23.28
CA GLY A 4 -0.26 -13.02 22.02
C GLY A 4 0.37 -12.16 20.92
N THR A 5 1.10 -12.80 20.01
CA THR A 5 1.74 -12.16 18.87
C THR A 5 1.43 -12.92 17.59
N LEU A 6 1.12 -12.19 16.51
CA LEU A 6 0.99 -12.75 15.15
C LEU A 6 1.98 -12.03 14.24
N THR A 7 2.77 -12.80 13.50
CA THR A 7 3.74 -12.30 12.53
C THR A 7 3.39 -12.83 11.15
N ILE A 8 3.23 -11.93 10.18
CA ILE A 8 2.97 -12.28 8.78
C ILE A 8 4.30 -12.20 8.02
N LYS A 9 4.66 -13.25 7.27
CA LYS A 9 5.84 -13.27 6.38
C LYS A 9 5.34 -13.16 4.93
N SER A 10 5.98 -12.32 4.12
CA SER A 10 5.71 -12.14 2.69
C SER A 10 7.02 -12.31 1.91
N ASP A 11 6.98 -12.97 0.75
CA ASP A 11 8.16 -13.47 0.03
C ASP A 11 8.37 -12.84 -1.37
N GLY A 12 8.08 -11.55 -1.50
CA GLY A 12 8.93 -10.75 -2.37
C GLY A 12 8.32 -9.48 -2.96
N HIS A 13 8.91 -8.31 -2.84
CA HIS A 13 10.10 -7.90 -2.08
C HIS A 13 9.98 -6.40 -1.77
N LYS A 14 9.44 -6.11 -0.58
CA LYS A 14 9.81 -5.04 0.37
C LYS A 14 9.39 -5.60 1.72
N ASP A 15 10.34 -5.80 2.63
CA ASP A 15 10.14 -6.51 3.90
C ASP A 15 9.21 -5.72 4.85
N TYR A 16 7.92 -5.81 4.63
CA TYR A 16 6.94 -5.40 5.62
C TYR A 16 6.68 -6.59 6.54
N SER A 17 7.24 -6.54 7.75
CA SER A 17 6.93 -7.49 8.84
C SER A 17 5.99 -6.82 9.83
N PRO A 18 4.68 -6.68 9.52
CA PRO A 18 3.74 -6.12 10.48
C PRO A 18 3.65 -7.05 11.70
N THR A 19 3.90 -6.48 12.87
CA THR A 19 3.74 -7.18 14.15
C THR A 19 2.52 -6.62 14.84
N PHE A 20 1.54 -7.47 15.10
CA PHE A 20 0.37 -7.11 15.87
C PHE A 20 0.53 -7.64 17.30
N LEU A 21 0.32 -6.74 18.27
CA LEU A 21 0.44 -7.03 19.69
C LEU A 21 -0.93 -6.82 20.36
N TRP A 22 -1.37 -7.82 21.12
CA TRP A 22 -2.55 -7.72 21.97
C TRP A 22 -2.15 -7.94 23.43
N THR A 23 -2.52 -7.00 24.28
CA THR A 23 -2.19 -7.01 25.72
C THR A 23 -3.18 -7.81 26.56
N THR A 24 -4.34 -8.19 26.00
CA THR A 24 -5.46 -8.75 26.76
C THR A 24 -6.21 -9.82 25.97
N VAL A 25 -5.59 -10.99 25.75
CA VAL A 25 -6.28 -12.16 25.18
C VAL A 25 -6.53 -13.17 26.29
N GLY A 26 -7.78 -13.29 26.74
CA GLY A 26 -8.20 -14.20 27.80
C GLY A 26 -8.28 -15.66 27.35
N GLN A 27 -8.36 -16.59 28.31
CA GLN A 27 -8.64 -18.00 28.00
C GLN A 27 -9.97 -18.11 27.23
N ASN A 28 -9.95 -18.87 26.13
CA ASN A 28 -11.08 -19.10 25.22
C ASN A 28 -11.51 -17.90 24.35
N LEU A 29 -10.69 -16.86 24.22
CA LEU A 29 -10.89 -15.78 23.25
C LEU A 29 -10.00 -15.97 22.03
N ALA A 30 -10.56 -15.75 20.85
CA ALA A 30 -9.82 -15.70 19.59
C ALA A 30 -9.67 -14.25 19.13
N VAL A 31 -8.59 -13.97 18.40
CA VAL A 31 -8.35 -12.67 17.80
C VAL A 31 -8.24 -12.84 16.29
N GLU A 32 -9.00 -12.05 15.55
CA GLU A 32 -8.92 -11.98 14.10
C GLU A 32 -8.16 -10.70 13.71
N ALA A 33 -7.11 -10.84 12.91
CA ALA A 33 -6.40 -9.72 12.31
C ALA A 33 -6.66 -9.71 10.81
N ARG A 34 -7.26 -8.64 10.29
CA ARG A 34 -7.45 -8.43 8.85
C ARG A 34 -6.42 -7.43 8.36
N PHE A 35 -5.62 -7.85 7.38
CA PHE A 35 -4.67 -6.97 6.70
C PHE A 35 -5.17 -6.71 5.28
N ASN A 36 -5.50 -5.46 4.98
CA ASN A 36 -5.93 -5.01 3.65
C ASN A 36 -4.83 -4.12 3.06
N PRO A 37 -3.89 -4.67 2.28
CA PRO A 37 -2.81 -3.89 1.69
C PRO A 37 -3.37 -2.91 0.66
N VAL A 38 -3.21 -1.61 0.86
CA VAL A 38 -3.64 -0.59 -0.11
C VAL A 38 -2.42 -0.01 -0.81
N LEU A 39 -2.32 -0.21 -2.12
CA LEU A 39 -1.36 0.47 -2.97
C LEU A 39 -1.87 1.88 -3.30
N LYS A 40 -1.02 2.89 -3.15
CA LYS A 40 -1.32 4.28 -3.45
C LYS A 40 -0.26 4.86 -4.36
N ALA A 41 -0.68 5.68 -5.32
CA ALA A 41 0.20 6.42 -6.22
C ALA A 41 -0.09 7.92 -6.13
N TYR A 42 0.97 8.71 -6.21
CA TYR A 42 0.95 10.16 -6.06
C TYR A 42 1.79 10.79 -7.18
N VAL A 43 1.48 12.02 -7.55
CA VAL A 43 2.29 12.81 -8.48
C VAL A 43 2.77 14.07 -7.77
N ASN A 44 4.07 14.30 -7.78
CA ASN A 44 4.68 15.51 -7.26
C ASN A 44 5.45 16.22 -8.38
N LEU A 45 4.91 17.35 -8.84
CA LEU A 45 5.51 18.16 -9.90
C LEU A 45 6.64 19.08 -9.41
N GLY A 46 6.78 19.24 -8.10
CA GLY A 46 7.81 20.08 -7.48
C GLY A 46 9.12 19.36 -7.19
N TYR A 47 9.23 18.07 -7.51
CA TYR A 47 10.42 17.28 -7.23
C TYR A 47 11.58 17.64 -8.17
N GLN A 48 12.75 17.96 -7.61
CA GLN A 48 13.97 18.23 -8.39
C GLN A 48 14.94 17.05 -8.34
N LYS A 49 15.72 16.89 -9.40
CA LYS A 49 16.73 15.83 -9.48
C LYS A 49 17.77 16.00 -8.38
N GLY A 50 17.80 15.07 -7.42
CA GLY A 50 18.71 15.08 -6.27
C GLY A 50 18.01 15.32 -4.94
N ASP A 51 16.73 15.69 -4.95
CA ASP A 51 15.93 15.81 -3.74
C ASP A 51 15.64 14.43 -3.14
N PHE A 52 15.59 14.36 -1.82
CA PHE A 52 15.05 13.19 -1.13
C PHE A 52 13.61 13.47 -0.74
N ILE A 53 12.72 12.49 -0.94
CA ILE A 53 11.37 12.56 -0.39
C ILE A 53 11.48 12.20 1.09
N THR A 54 11.65 13.22 1.94
CA THR A 54 11.84 13.07 3.39
C THR A 54 10.60 13.41 4.20
N ALA A 55 9.57 13.97 3.58
CA ALA A 55 8.32 14.36 4.22
C ALA A 55 7.16 13.51 3.70
N ASP A 56 6.12 13.39 4.52
CA ASP A 56 4.87 12.75 4.13
C ASP A 56 4.27 13.46 2.92
N ILE A 57 3.80 12.66 1.95
CA ILE A 57 3.13 13.18 0.76
C ILE A 57 1.76 13.73 1.19
N SER A 58 1.65 15.05 1.32
CA SER A 58 0.40 15.74 1.68
C SER A 58 -0.56 15.92 0.51
N ALA A 59 -0.14 15.55 -0.70
CA ALA A 59 -0.97 15.63 -1.90
C ALA A 59 -2.07 14.55 -1.89
N ASP A 60 -3.19 14.87 -2.53
CA ASP A 60 -4.24 13.89 -2.73
C ASP A 60 -3.73 12.68 -3.52
N CYS A 61 -4.14 11.50 -3.07
CA CYS A 61 -3.79 10.25 -3.72
C CYS A 61 -4.42 10.23 -5.11
N LEU A 62 -3.59 10.19 -6.15
CA LEU A 62 -4.07 10.15 -7.54
C LEU A 62 -4.80 8.84 -7.82
N TRP A 63 -4.29 7.74 -7.28
CA TRP A 63 -4.82 6.42 -7.53
C TRP A 63 -4.59 5.51 -6.33
N LYS A 64 -5.60 4.74 -5.94
CA LYS A 64 -5.51 3.75 -4.86
C LYS A 64 -6.21 2.45 -5.24
N LYS A 65 -5.63 1.32 -4.82
CA LYS A 65 -6.25 0.00 -5.00
C LYS A 65 -5.87 -0.95 -3.87
N ASP A 66 -6.80 -1.83 -3.53
CA ASP A 66 -6.49 -2.98 -2.68
C ASP A 66 -5.58 -3.93 -3.46
N LEU A 67 -4.38 -4.16 -2.96
CA LEU A 67 -3.38 -5.02 -3.58
C LEU A 67 -3.87 -6.48 -3.63
N SER A 68 -4.69 -6.91 -2.66
CA SER A 68 -5.28 -8.24 -2.67
C SER A 68 -6.35 -8.42 -3.76
N SER A 69 -6.85 -7.32 -4.32
CA SER A 69 -7.81 -7.32 -5.44
C SER A 69 -7.16 -7.32 -6.82
N LEU A 70 -5.82 -7.23 -6.90
CA LEU A 70 -5.08 -7.18 -8.14
C LEU A 70 -4.64 -8.58 -8.60
N PRO A 71 -4.67 -8.88 -9.90
CA PRO A 71 -4.04 -10.09 -10.44
C PRO A 71 -2.54 -10.12 -10.16
N ASP A 72 -1.97 -11.33 -10.08
CA ASP A 72 -0.53 -11.59 -9.85
C ASP A 72 0.37 -10.77 -10.78
N GLN A 73 -0.08 -10.55 -12.01
CA GLN A 73 0.54 -9.64 -12.97
C GLN A 73 -0.44 -8.51 -13.29
N SER A 74 -0.07 -7.30 -12.87
CA SER A 74 -0.84 -6.09 -13.13
C SER A 74 0.05 -5.05 -13.78
N SER A 75 -0.40 -4.50 -14.89
CA SER A 75 0.25 -3.38 -15.59
C SER A 75 -0.66 -2.15 -15.55
N PHE A 76 -0.07 -0.97 -15.42
CA PHE A 76 -0.80 0.29 -15.35
C PHE A 76 -0.19 1.34 -16.27
N ASP A 77 -1.05 2.03 -17.01
CA ASP A 77 -0.66 3.16 -17.85
C ASP A 77 -0.77 4.45 -17.03
N PHE A 78 0.32 5.22 -17.02
CA PHE A 78 0.37 6.58 -16.47
C PHE A 78 0.30 7.59 -17.60
N MET A 79 -0.72 8.46 -17.57
CA MET A 79 -1.01 9.36 -18.70
C MET A 79 -1.33 10.77 -18.21
N GLU A 80 -0.90 11.77 -18.98
CA GLU A 80 -1.35 13.15 -18.82
C GLU A 80 -2.75 13.32 -19.45
N THR A 81 -3.62 14.05 -18.78
CA THR A 81 -4.97 14.36 -19.28
C THR A 81 -4.94 15.61 -20.13
N SER A 82 -5.99 15.83 -20.93
CA SER A 82 -6.13 17.05 -21.74
C SER A 82 -6.23 18.34 -20.92
N ALA A 83 -6.50 18.23 -19.61
CA ALA A 83 -6.54 19.34 -18.66
C ALA A 83 -5.20 19.54 -17.91
N HIS A 84 -4.11 18.93 -18.39
CA HIS A 84 -2.79 18.94 -17.74
C HIS A 84 -2.80 18.32 -16.32
N GLY A 85 -3.74 17.41 -16.08
CA GLY A 85 -3.71 16.52 -14.91
C GLY A 85 -3.04 15.20 -15.24
N TYR A 86 -3.06 14.25 -14.30
CA TYR A 86 -2.54 12.90 -14.51
C TYR A 86 -3.60 11.87 -14.19
N THR A 87 -3.48 10.68 -14.75
CA THR A 87 -4.33 9.53 -14.43
C THR A 87 -3.53 8.23 -14.48
N ILE A 88 -4.00 7.22 -13.74
CA ILE A 88 -3.48 5.86 -13.73
C ILE A 88 -4.65 4.91 -14.00
N GLN A 89 -4.51 4.06 -15.01
CA GLN A 89 -5.50 3.04 -15.35
C GLN A 89 -4.82 1.70 -15.64
N ALA A 90 -5.56 0.60 -15.55
CA ALA A 90 -5.03 -0.71 -15.93
C ALA A 90 -4.66 -0.71 -17.41
N SER A 91 -3.45 -1.18 -17.72
CA SER A 91 -3.00 -1.32 -19.11
C SER A 91 -3.83 -2.37 -19.82
N VAL A 92 -4.27 -2.06 -21.03
CA VAL A 92 -4.87 -3.06 -21.91
C VAL A 92 -3.71 -3.86 -22.48
N SER A 93 -3.48 -5.07 -21.96
CA SER A 93 -2.50 -5.99 -22.54
C SER A 93 -2.80 -6.19 -24.03
N LYS A 94 -1.82 -5.87 -24.89
CA LYS A 94 -1.82 -6.31 -26.30
C LYS A 94 -1.44 -7.77 -26.39
#